data_AF-A0A392MXJ3-F1
#
_entry.id   AF-A0A392MXJ3-F1
#
_cell.length_a   1.000
_cell.length_b   1.000
_cell.length_c   1.000
_cell.angle_alpha   90.00
_cell.angle_beta   90.00
_cell.angle_gamma   90.00
#
_symmetry.space_group_name_H-M   'P 1'
#
loop_
_entity.id
_entity.type
_entity.pdbx_description
1 polymer ?
#
loop_
_entity_poly.entity_id
_entity_poly.type
_entity_poly.pdbx_seq_one_letter_code
_entity_poly.pdbx_strand_id
1 'polypeptide(L)'
;EKSGVPLVAHEKFSEPKEVEKLVITPIKKELGLAFKGNQKKVVEALEAMKEKEALDMKAALESKGEVDFEVCTLGKTVTINKNMVTIHKEIKKEHQRVFTPSVIEPSFGIGRIIYCLFEHTFYTRASKAGDEQLNVFRFPSLVAPIKCTVFPLVQNQKYEDVAKLISKSLTAAGISHKIDITGMC
;
A
#
# COMPACT_ATOMS: atom_id res chain seq x y z
N GLU A 1 -8.34 12.97 1.15
CA GLU A 1 -8.68 14.29 0.54
C GLU A 1 -8.02 15.50 1.20
N LYS A 2 -6.96 15.36 2.01
CA LYS A 2 -6.38 16.52 2.71
C LYS A 2 -5.40 17.37 1.88
N SER A 3 -4.80 16.82 0.83
CA SER A 3 -3.76 17.50 0.04
C SER A 3 -4.25 18.11 -1.28
N GLY A 4 -5.46 17.75 -1.75
CA GLY A 4 -5.94 18.12 -3.09
C GLY A 4 -5.15 17.49 -4.26
N VAL A 5 -4.17 16.62 -3.98
CA VAL A 5 -3.35 15.95 -4.99
C VAL A 5 -3.85 14.52 -5.21
N PRO A 6 -4.15 14.10 -6.45
CA PRO A 6 -4.57 12.73 -6.73
C PRO A 6 -3.38 11.77 -6.62
N LEU A 7 -3.49 10.79 -5.71
CA LEU A 7 -2.53 9.68 -5.57
C LEU A 7 -3.00 8.48 -6.40
N VAL A 8 -2.74 8.55 -7.70
CA VAL A 8 -3.17 7.55 -8.69
C VAL A 8 -1.99 7.08 -9.52
N ALA A 9 -2.07 5.84 -9.99
CA ALA A 9 -1.13 5.29 -10.95
C ALA A 9 -1.68 5.45 -12.38
N HIS A 10 -0.77 5.61 -13.33
CA HIS A 10 -1.07 5.67 -14.76
C HIS A 10 -0.44 4.46 -15.45
N GLU A 11 -1.26 3.69 -16.16
CA GLU A 11 -0.83 2.54 -16.95
C GLU A 11 -1.16 2.80 -18.41
N LYS A 12 -0.14 2.82 -19.28
CA LYS A 12 -0.35 2.99 -20.73
C LYS A 12 -0.87 1.69 -21.31
N PHE A 13 -1.88 1.79 -22.17
CA PHE A 13 -2.29 0.65 -22.96
C PHE A 13 -1.27 0.39 -24.07
N SER A 14 -1.06 -0.88 -24.43
CA SER A 14 -0.22 -1.26 -25.57
C SER A 14 -0.81 -0.75 -26.89
N GLU A 15 -2.14 -0.77 -27.02
CA GLU A 15 -2.89 -0.20 -28.13
C GLU A 15 -4.00 0.71 -27.58
N PRO A 16 -4.31 1.86 -28.23
CA PRO A 16 -5.35 2.76 -27.78
C PRO A 16 -6.70 2.06 -27.73
N LYS A 17 -7.39 2.12 -26.60
CA LYS A 17 -8.73 1.53 -26.46
C LYS A 17 -9.77 2.55 -26.88
N GLU A 18 -10.61 2.20 -27.84
CA GLU A 18 -11.81 2.98 -28.18
C GLU A 18 -12.89 2.72 -27.13
N VAL A 19 -13.27 3.75 -26.39
CA VAL A 19 -14.34 3.70 -25.40
C VAL A 19 -15.44 4.65 -25.85
N GLU A 20 -16.64 4.11 -26.14
CA GLU A 20 -17.84 4.92 -26.28
C GLU A 20 -18.18 5.53 -24.92
N LYS A 21 -18.10 6.86 -24.81
CA LYS A 21 -18.57 7.59 -23.64
C LYS A 21 -19.75 8.44 -24.03
N LEU A 22 -20.81 8.37 -23.22
CA LEU A 22 -21.93 9.28 -23.33
C LEU A 22 -21.54 10.62 -22.72
N VAL A 23 -21.48 11.65 -23.55
CA VAL A 23 -21.09 13.01 -23.15
C VAL A 23 -22.35 13.86 -23.01
N ILE A 24 -22.55 14.35 -21.78
CA ILE A 24 -23.62 15.27 -21.43
C ILE A 24 -22.98 16.65 -21.35
N THR A 25 -23.33 17.54 -22.27
CA THR A 25 -22.78 18.90 -22.32
C THR A 25 -23.87 19.91 -21.98
N PRO A 26 -23.91 20.44 -20.73
CA PRO A 26 -24.83 21.49 -20.35
C PRO A 26 -24.44 22.82 -21.00
N ILE A 27 -25.38 23.48 -21.67
CA ILE A 27 -25.14 24.79 -22.31
C ILE A 27 -25.30 25.86 -21.23
N LYS A 28 -24.16 26.26 -20.65
CA LYS A 28 -24.11 27.20 -19.51
C LYS A 28 -24.80 28.54 -19.77
N LYS A 29 -24.83 29.02 -21.02
CA LYS A 29 -25.50 30.28 -21.37
C LYS A 29 -27.02 30.19 -21.18
N GLU A 30 -27.64 29.18 -21.79
CA GLU A 30 -29.10 28.96 -21.72
C GLU A 30 -29.54 28.57 -20.29
N LEU A 31 -28.77 27.73 -19.61
CA LEU A 31 -29.04 27.36 -18.22
C LEU A 31 -28.88 28.55 -17.25
N GLY A 32 -27.95 29.47 -17.53
CA GLY A 32 -27.79 30.69 -16.75
C GLY A 32 -28.95 31.67 -16.92
N LEU A 33 -29.49 31.80 -18.14
CA LEU A 33 -30.68 32.60 -18.44
C LEU A 33 -31.94 32.03 -17.77
N ALA A 34 -32.13 30.71 -17.85
CA ALA A 34 -33.31 30.03 -17.33
C ALA A 34 -33.32 29.88 -15.80
N PHE A 35 -32.17 29.53 -15.20
CA PHE A 35 -32.12 29.14 -13.79
C PHE A 35 -31.34 30.10 -12.89
N LYS A 36 -30.68 31.13 -13.45
CA LYS A 36 -29.97 32.20 -12.72
C LYS A 36 -29.11 31.64 -11.56
N GLY A 37 -29.48 31.94 -10.31
CA GLY A 37 -28.74 31.51 -9.11
C GLY A 37 -28.72 29.99 -8.88
N ASN A 38 -29.63 29.24 -9.50
CA ASN A 38 -29.69 27.78 -9.38
C ASN A 38 -28.88 27.05 -10.45
N GLN A 39 -28.29 27.76 -11.42
CA GLN A 39 -27.56 27.18 -12.55
C GLN A 39 -26.52 26.14 -12.12
N LYS A 40 -25.69 26.46 -11.11
CA LYS A 40 -24.58 25.60 -10.69
C LYS A 40 -25.08 24.21 -10.25
N LYS A 41 -26.17 24.18 -9.48
CA LYS A 41 -26.78 22.93 -8.99
C LYS A 41 -27.40 22.10 -10.11
N VAL A 42 -28.00 22.76 -11.10
CA VAL A 42 -28.58 22.08 -12.28
C VAL A 42 -27.48 21.49 -13.16
N VAL A 43 -26.37 22.21 -13.38
CA VAL A 43 -25.22 21.71 -14.13
C VAL A 43 -24.59 20.49 -13.45
N GLU A 44 -24.33 20.57 -12.14
CA GLU A 44 -23.78 19.45 -11.36
C GLU A 44 -24.71 18.22 -11.41
N ALA A 45 -26.02 18.42 -11.38
CA ALA A 45 -26.99 17.33 -11.47
C ALA A 45 -27.06 16.70 -12.87
N LEU A 46 -26.98 17.51 -13.94
CA LEU A 46 -26.93 17.00 -15.32
C LEU A 46 -25.64 16.22 -15.58
N GLU A 47 -24.50 16.68 -15.05
CA GLU A 47 -23.20 16.00 -15.17
C GLU A 47 -23.11 14.71 -14.35
N ALA A 48 -23.90 14.61 -13.27
CA ALA A 48 -23.96 13.43 -12.41
C ALA A 48 -24.98 12.35 -12.85
N MET A 49 -25.71 12.57 -13.96
CA MET A 49 -26.70 11.61 -14.45
C MET A 49 -26.08 10.27 -14.85
N LYS A 50 -26.82 9.18 -14.63
CA LYS A 50 -26.44 7.85 -15.08
C LYS A 50 -26.68 7.71 -16.59
N GLU A 51 -25.94 6.83 -17.25
CA GLU A 51 -26.06 6.62 -18.71
C GLU A 51 -27.50 6.32 -19.17
N LYS A 52 -28.23 5.49 -18.41
CA LYS A 52 -29.61 5.14 -18.74
C LYS A 52 -30.54 6.36 -18.70
N GLU A 53 -30.45 7.14 -17.63
CA GLU A 53 -31.26 8.36 -17.44
C GLU A 53 -30.94 9.40 -18.51
N ALA A 54 -29.66 9.54 -18.89
CA ALA A 54 -29.25 10.47 -19.93
C ALA A 54 -29.74 10.05 -21.33
N LEU A 55 -29.79 8.74 -21.63
CA LEU A 55 -30.38 8.23 -22.87
C LEU A 55 -31.89 8.46 -22.92
N ASP A 56 -32.59 8.21 -21.82
CA ASP A 56 -34.03 8.44 -21.70
C ASP A 56 -34.36 9.94 -21.87
N MET A 57 -33.57 10.82 -21.24
CA MET A 57 -33.67 12.27 -21.41
C MET A 57 -33.42 12.69 -22.85
N LYS A 58 -32.40 12.12 -23.52
CA LYS A 58 -32.13 12.41 -24.94
C LYS A 58 -33.33 12.07 -25.82
N ALA A 59 -33.92 10.89 -25.65
CA ALA A 59 -35.09 10.46 -26.42
C ALA A 59 -36.32 11.36 -26.16
N ALA A 60 -36.52 11.79 -24.91
CA ALA A 60 -37.62 12.68 -24.56
C ALA A 60 -37.41 14.12 -25.08
N LEU A 61 -36.17 14.63 -25.09
CA LEU A 61 -35.83 15.92 -25.71
C LEU A 61 -35.96 15.92 -27.24
N GLU A 62 -35.71 14.78 -27.88
CA GLU A 62 -35.89 14.62 -29.34
C GLU A 62 -37.37 14.52 -29.74
N SER A 63 -38.22 13.91 -28.90
CA SER A 63 -39.64 13.72 -29.18
C SER A 63 -40.54 14.88 -28.75
N LYS A 64 -40.32 15.45 -27.56
CA LYS A 64 -41.17 16.50 -26.97
C LYS A 64 -40.53 17.88 -26.95
N GLY A 65 -39.21 17.97 -27.09
CA GLY A 65 -38.46 19.24 -27.03
C GLY A 65 -38.14 19.73 -25.61
N GLU A 66 -38.84 19.20 -24.60
CA GLU A 66 -38.67 19.52 -23.18
C GLU A 66 -38.82 18.26 -22.31
N VAL A 67 -38.11 18.25 -21.17
CA VAL A 67 -38.11 17.16 -20.18
C VAL A 67 -38.12 17.74 -18.77
N ASP A 68 -39.01 17.24 -17.93
CA ASP A 68 -38.98 17.49 -16.51
C ASP A 68 -37.85 16.67 -15.85
N PHE A 69 -36.86 17.37 -15.30
CA PHE A 69 -35.70 16.79 -14.64
C PHE A 69 -35.72 17.10 -13.14
N GLU A 70 -35.74 16.06 -12.31
CA GLU A 70 -35.69 16.22 -10.87
C GLU A 70 -34.26 16.44 -10.41
N VAL A 71 -33.98 17.63 -9.84
CA VAL A 71 -32.66 17.95 -9.33
C VAL A 71 -32.65 17.69 -7.82
N CYS A 72 -32.09 16.55 -7.40
CA CYS A 72 -32.02 16.13 -5.99
C CYS A 72 -31.35 17.18 -5.08
N THR A 73 -30.39 17.96 -5.61
CA THR A 73 -29.68 19.02 -4.86
C THR A 73 -30.51 20.30 -4.66
N LEU A 74 -31.64 20.42 -5.37
CA LEU A 74 -32.62 21.51 -5.26
C LEU A 74 -33.96 21.04 -4.67
N GLY A 75 -34.23 19.74 -4.66
CA GLY A 75 -35.51 19.16 -4.22
C GLY A 75 -36.69 19.62 -5.08
N LYS A 76 -36.43 19.97 -6.35
CA LYS A 76 -37.42 20.51 -7.29
C LYS A 76 -37.22 19.92 -8.68
N THR A 77 -38.33 19.74 -9.38
CA THR A 77 -38.36 19.40 -10.79
C THR A 77 -38.19 20.67 -11.62
N VAL A 78 -37.25 20.64 -12.56
CA VAL A 78 -36.98 21.74 -13.49
C VAL A 78 -37.17 21.27 -14.93
N THR A 79 -37.80 22.08 -15.75
CA THR A 79 -38.01 21.76 -17.16
C THR A 79 -36.76 22.11 -17.97
N ILE A 80 -36.12 21.10 -18.55
CA ILE A 80 -34.93 21.19 -19.39
C ILE A 80 -35.37 21.16 -20.85
N ASN A 81 -34.97 22.18 -21.61
CA ASN A 81 -35.25 22.25 -23.05
C ASN A 81 -34.08 21.70 -23.87
N LYS A 82 -34.35 21.31 -25.13
CA LYS A 82 -33.33 20.81 -26.07
C LYS A 82 -32.14 21.76 -26.26
N ASN A 83 -32.37 23.08 -26.13
CA ASN A 83 -31.32 24.09 -26.26
C ASN A 83 -30.43 24.21 -25.01
N MET A 84 -30.78 23.55 -23.91
CA MET A 84 -30.08 23.67 -22.62
C MET A 84 -29.07 22.55 -22.38
N VAL A 85 -29.21 21.40 -23.03
CA VAL A 85 -28.31 20.26 -22.87
C VAL A 85 -28.13 19.53 -24.19
N THR A 86 -26.89 19.17 -24.50
CA THR A 86 -26.57 18.33 -25.66
C THR A 86 -26.05 16.98 -25.18
N ILE A 87 -26.74 15.91 -25.56
CA ILE A 87 -26.40 14.54 -25.19
C ILE A 87 -26.03 13.77 -26.46
N HIS A 88 -24.79 13.31 -26.54
CA HIS A 88 -24.30 12.53 -27.67
C HIS A 88 -23.31 11.45 -27.21
N LYS A 89 -23.15 10.42 -28.04
CA LYS A 89 -22.12 9.41 -27.84
C LYS A 89 -20.87 9.85 -28.60
N GLU A 90 -19.74 9.87 -27.90
CA GLU A 90 -18.44 10.18 -28.48
C GLU A 90 -17.52 8.98 -28.29
N ILE A 91 -16.85 8.56 -29.35
CA ILE A 91 -15.80 7.54 -29.28
C ILE A 91 -14.51 8.24 -28.90
N LYS A 92 -14.03 8.01 -27.66
CA LYS A 92 -12.73 8.52 -27.22
C LYS A 92 -11.69 7.42 -27.27
N LYS A 93 -10.53 7.73 -27.86
CA LYS A 93 -9.33 6.90 -27.80
C LYS A 93 -8.61 7.16 -26.49
N GLU A 94 -8.66 6.19 -25.57
CA GLU A 94 -7.91 6.25 -24.32
C GLU A 94 -6.56 5.55 -24.50
N HIS A 95 -5.47 6.30 -24.30
CA HIS A 95 -4.10 5.78 -24.40
C HIS A 95 -3.55 5.27 -23.06
N GLN A 96 -4.21 5.60 -21.95
CA GLN A 96 -3.79 5.23 -20.60
C GLN A 96 -4.98 5.03 -19.67
N ARG A 97 -4.85 4.09 -18.74
CA ARG A 97 -5.74 3.87 -17.61
C ARG A 97 -5.19 4.60 -16.38
N VAL A 98 -6.08 5.25 -15.65
CA VAL A 98 -5.79 5.78 -14.31
C VAL A 98 -6.48 4.89 -13.28
N PHE A 99 -5.75 4.46 -12.26
CA PHE A 99 -6.34 3.65 -11.18
C PHE A 99 -5.64 3.88 -9.84
N THR A 100 -6.33 3.54 -8.76
CA THR A 100 -5.77 3.54 -7.41
C THR A 100 -5.16 2.16 -7.14
N PRO A 101 -3.83 2.04 -6.91
CA PRO A 101 -3.19 0.75 -6.69
C PRO A 101 -3.65 0.12 -5.37
N SER A 102 -3.80 -1.20 -5.37
CA SER A 102 -4.00 -1.97 -4.14
C SER A 102 -2.71 -2.02 -3.32
N VAL A 103 -2.82 -1.89 -2.01
CA VAL A 103 -1.68 -1.91 -1.09
C VAL A 103 -1.63 -3.26 -0.37
N ILE A 104 -0.47 -3.90 -0.40
CA ILE A 104 -0.15 -5.05 0.46
C ILE A 104 0.88 -4.55 1.47
N GLU A 105 0.54 -4.60 2.74
CA GLU A 105 1.41 -4.15 3.82
C GLU A 105 1.89 -5.36 4.64
N PRO A 106 3.06 -5.94 4.32
CA PRO A 106 3.66 -6.93 5.19
C PRO A 106 4.25 -6.24 6.42
N SER A 107 3.68 -6.52 7.59
CA SER A 107 4.14 -5.99 8.88
C SER A 107 4.78 -7.09 9.73
N PHE A 108 6.03 -6.88 10.15
CA PHE A 108 6.80 -7.85 10.91
C PHE A 108 7.11 -7.33 12.31
N GLY A 109 6.53 -7.96 13.34
CA GLY A 109 6.85 -7.66 14.73
C GLY A 109 8.17 -8.29 15.16
N ILE A 110 9.28 -7.56 15.03
CA ILE A 110 10.63 -8.07 15.36
C ILE A 110 10.71 -8.67 16.77
N GLY A 111 10.09 -8.02 17.76
CA GLY A 111 10.06 -8.54 19.13
C GLY A 111 9.40 -9.91 19.26
N ARG A 112 8.31 -10.15 18.51
CA ARG A 112 7.63 -11.47 18.48
C ARG A 112 8.49 -12.51 17.76
N ILE A 113 9.15 -12.13 16.67
CA ILE A 113 10.06 -13.01 15.94
C ILE A 113 11.22 -13.47 16.84
N ILE A 114 11.82 -12.54 17.59
CA ILE A 114 12.89 -12.86 18.54
C ILE A 114 12.38 -13.77 19.66
N TYR A 115 11.20 -13.50 20.21
CA TYR A 115 10.59 -14.34 21.24
C TYR A 115 10.36 -15.78 20.74
N CYS A 116 9.76 -15.94 19.55
CA CYS A 116 9.59 -17.26 18.93
C CYS A 116 10.93 -17.94 18.66
N LEU A 117 11.96 -17.20 18.26
CA LEU A 117 13.31 -17.74 18.09
C LEU A 117 13.85 -18.28 19.42
N PHE A 118 13.69 -17.56 20.53
CA PHE A 118 14.10 -18.04 21.86
C PHE A 118 13.37 -19.33 22.23
N GLU A 119 12.04 -19.35 22.13
CA GLU A 119 11.23 -20.51 22.48
C GLU A 119 11.59 -21.75 21.63
N HIS A 120 11.74 -21.58 20.32
CA HIS A 120 12.02 -22.70 19.41
C HIS A 120 13.47 -23.23 19.48
N THR A 121 14.40 -22.44 20.01
CA THR A 121 15.82 -22.82 20.08
C THR A 121 16.27 -23.18 21.49
N PHE A 122 15.45 -22.92 22.50
CA PHE A 122 15.77 -23.26 23.88
C PHE A 122 15.67 -24.77 24.12
N TYR A 123 16.70 -25.35 24.73
CA TYR A 123 16.68 -26.73 25.21
C TYR A 123 17.62 -26.92 26.40
N THR A 124 17.35 -27.94 27.20
CA THR A 124 18.21 -28.32 28.33
C THR A 124 18.97 -29.59 27.98
N ARG A 125 20.30 -29.55 28.14
CA ARG A 125 21.17 -30.73 27.98
C ARG A 125 21.27 -31.47 29.31
N ALA A 126 21.17 -32.80 29.27
CA ALA A 126 21.42 -33.64 30.42
C ALA A 126 22.89 -33.51 30.88
N SER A 127 23.11 -33.19 32.16
CA SER A 127 24.44 -33.24 32.76
C SER A 127 24.85 -34.69 33.01
N LYS A 128 26.13 -35.00 32.78
CA LYS A 128 26.71 -36.31 33.14
C LYS A 128 26.85 -36.49 34.67
N ALA A 129 26.79 -35.40 35.43
CA ALA A 129 27.01 -35.37 36.88
C ALA A 129 25.70 -35.17 37.69
N GLY A 130 24.53 -35.37 37.07
CA GLY A 130 23.24 -35.46 37.76
C GLY A 130 22.54 -34.14 38.09
N ASP A 131 23.26 -33.12 38.58
CA ASP A 131 22.59 -31.99 39.26
C ASP A 131 22.59 -30.63 38.53
N GLU A 132 23.23 -30.51 37.36
CA GLU A 132 23.30 -29.23 36.65
C GLU A 132 22.39 -29.16 35.42
N GLN A 133 21.48 -28.17 35.40
CA GLN A 133 20.71 -27.83 34.20
C GLN A 133 21.56 -26.98 33.25
N LEU A 134 22.02 -27.59 32.16
CA LEU A 134 22.75 -26.89 31.10
C LEU A 134 21.76 -26.39 30.04
N ASN A 135 21.24 -25.18 30.25
CA ASN A 135 20.31 -24.53 29.32
C ASN A 135 21.06 -23.92 28.13
N VAL A 136 20.58 -24.18 26.92
CA VAL A 136 21.23 -23.77 25.67
C VAL A 136 20.20 -23.20 24.70
N PHE A 137 20.57 -22.13 24.01
CA PHE A 137 19.87 -21.67 22.81
C PHE A 137 20.59 -22.15 21.55
N ARG A 138 19.94 -23.01 20.76
CA ARG A 138 20.43 -23.48 19.46
C ARG A 138 20.16 -22.45 18.36
N PHE A 139 20.68 -21.23 18.51
CA PHE A 139 20.53 -20.21 17.47
C PHE A 139 21.18 -20.65 16.16
N PRO A 140 20.53 -20.42 15.00
CA PRO A 140 21.20 -20.54 13.71
C PRO A 140 22.44 -19.64 13.68
N SER A 141 23.52 -20.12 13.08
CA SER A 141 24.81 -19.42 13.06
C SER A 141 24.70 -17.99 12.52
N LEU A 142 23.80 -17.74 11.56
CA LEU A 142 23.53 -16.43 10.99
C LEU A 142 23.01 -15.41 12.00
N VAL A 143 22.20 -15.84 12.98
CA VAL A 143 21.53 -14.94 13.96
C VAL A 143 22.08 -15.07 15.38
N ALA A 144 22.98 -16.01 15.64
CA ALA A 144 23.65 -16.14 16.94
C ALA A 144 24.35 -14.82 17.34
N PRO A 145 24.15 -14.30 18.57
CA PRO A 145 24.73 -13.01 18.97
C PRO A 145 26.27 -12.99 18.93
N ILE A 146 26.89 -14.10 19.37
CA ILE A 146 28.33 -14.34 19.32
C ILE A 146 28.54 -15.60 18.48
N LYS A 147 29.41 -15.53 17.47
CA LYS A 147 29.61 -16.62 16.51
C LYS A 147 30.63 -17.63 17.00
N CYS A 148 31.62 -17.18 17.76
CA CYS A 148 32.71 -18.01 18.27
C CYS A 148 33.14 -17.53 19.66
N THR A 149 33.47 -18.46 20.56
CA THR A 149 34.10 -18.14 21.83
C THR A 149 35.43 -18.86 21.91
N VAL A 150 36.49 -18.14 22.26
CA VAL A 150 37.85 -18.67 22.40
C VAL A 150 38.12 -18.91 23.88
N PHE A 151 38.39 -20.16 24.23
CA PHE A 151 38.68 -20.59 25.59
C PHE A 151 40.15 -21.04 25.68
N PRO A 152 41.06 -20.29 26.31
CA PRO A 152 42.32 -20.85 26.76
C PRO A 152 42.03 -21.92 27.85
N LEU A 153 42.75 -23.04 27.85
CA LEU A 153 42.41 -24.15 28.75
C LEU A 153 42.92 -23.94 30.18
N VAL A 154 44.06 -23.27 30.33
CA VAL A 154 44.76 -23.04 31.60
C VAL A 154 45.31 -21.62 31.63
N GLN A 155 45.44 -21.04 32.83
CA GLN A 155 46.09 -19.74 33.02
C GLN A 155 47.60 -19.85 32.81
N ASN A 156 48.02 -19.64 31.57
CA ASN A 156 49.43 -19.66 31.18
C ASN A 156 49.62 -18.76 29.97
N GLN A 157 50.64 -17.91 30.04
CA GLN A 157 50.98 -16.90 29.05
C GLN A 157 50.98 -17.46 27.61
N LYS A 158 51.51 -18.68 27.41
CA LYS A 158 51.56 -19.31 26.08
C LYS A 158 50.17 -19.50 25.47
N TYR A 159 49.19 -19.93 26.27
CA TYR A 159 47.82 -20.16 25.79
C TYR A 159 47.06 -18.84 25.59
N GLU A 160 47.31 -17.84 26.44
CA GLU A 160 46.73 -16.51 26.28
C GLU A 160 47.21 -15.82 25.00
N ASP A 161 48.49 -15.93 24.67
CA ASP A 161 49.07 -15.34 23.46
C ASP A 161 48.48 -15.99 22.19
N VAL A 162 48.27 -17.32 22.22
CA VAL A 162 47.57 -18.04 21.14
C VAL A 162 46.11 -17.62 21.05
N ALA A 163 45.39 -17.47 22.17
CA ALA A 163 44.00 -17.01 22.18
C ALA A 163 43.88 -15.59 21.58
N LYS A 164 44.82 -14.69 21.88
CA LYS A 164 44.91 -13.35 21.27
C LYS A 164 45.18 -13.42 19.77
N LEU A 165 46.03 -14.35 19.32
CA LEU A 165 46.30 -14.55 17.90
C LEU A 165 45.05 -15.02 17.16
N ILE A 166 44.32 -16.00 17.71
CA ILE A 166 43.05 -16.50 17.14
C ILE A 166 42.02 -15.37 17.09
N SER A 167 41.88 -14.59 18.17
CA SER A 167 40.99 -13.43 18.22
C SER A 167 41.30 -12.41 17.12
N LYS A 168 42.57 -12.07 16.90
CA LYS A 168 42.99 -11.19 15.79
C LYS A 168 42.57 -11.75 14.43
N SER A 169 42.76 -13.04 14.19
CA SER A 169 42.35 -13.69 12.94
C SER A 169 40.83 -13.67 12.75
N LEU A 170 40.05 -13.90 13.82
CA LEU A 170 38.59 -13.83 13.78
C LEU A 170 38.09 -12.40 13.51
N THR A 171 38.72 -11.38 14.11
CA THR A 171 38.43 -9.97 13.81
C THR A 171 38.72 -9.65 12.34
N ALA A 172 39.88 -10.10 11.82
CA ALA A 172 40.26 -9.87 10.42
C ALA A 172 39.27 -10.53 9.44
N ALA A 173 38.65 -11.65 9.84
CA ALA A 173 37.60 -12.34 9.08
C ALA A 173 36.19 -11.76 9.28
N GLY A 174 36.01 -10.73 10.12
CA GLY A 174 34.70 -10.13 10.42
C GLY A 174 33.79 -11.01 11.29
N ILE A 175 34.36 -11.97 12.03
CA ILE A 175 33.61 -12.93 12.86
C ILE A 175 33.50 -12.37 14.28
N SER A 176 32.26 -12.08 14.72
CA SER A 176 31.98 -11.70 16.11
C SER A 176 32.35 -12.83 17.07
N HIS A 177 33.22 -12.52 18.04
CA HIS A 177 33.73 -13.49 18.99
C HIS A 177 34.02 -12.89 20.37
N LYS A 178 34.21 -13.77 21.36
CA LYS A 178 34.61 -13.40 22.73
C LYS A 178 35.74 -14.30 23.20
N ILE A 179 36.72 -13.76 23.92
CA ILE A 179 37.66 -14.58 24.72
C ILE A 179 37.05 -14.72 26.11
N ASP A 180 36.95 -15.95 26.60
CA ASP A 180 36.44 -16.22 27.94
C ASP A 180 37.54 -16.84 28.80
N ILE A 181 37.81 -16.19 29.93
CA ILE A 181 38.82 -16.58 30.92
C ILE A 181 38.20 -16.92 32.29
N THR A 182 36.87 -16.91 32.39
CA THR A 182 36.14 -16.94 33.68
C THR A 182 35.94 -18.32 34.30
N GLY A 183 36.57 -19.37 33.76
CA GLY A 183 36.45 -20.75 34.24
C GLY A 183 37.76 -21.48 34.51
N MET A 184 38.89 -20.77 34.59
CA MET A 184 40.20 -21.39 34.78
C MET A 184 40.62 -21.33 36.25
N CYS A 185 40.62 -22.50 36.90
CA CYS A 185 41.41 -22.76 38.11
C CYS A 185 42.87 -22.99 37.75
#